data_AF-A0A285UG07-F1
#
_entry.id   AF-A0A285UG07-F1
#
_cell.length_a   1.000
_cell.length_b   1.000
_cell.length_c   1.000
_cell.angle_alpha   90.00
_cell.angle_beta   90.00
_cell.angle_gamma   90.00
#
_symmetry.space_group_name_H-M   'P 1'
#
loop_
_entity.id
_entity.type
_entity.pdbx_description
1 polymer ?
#
loop_
_entity_poly.entity_id
_entity_poly.type
_entity_poly.pdbx_seq_one_letter_code
_entity_poly.pdbx_strand_id
1 'polypeptide(L)'
;MNLLQVRKGQFVYYNNELHKVYSVKTMFKQSVHLYRLRDMSQHLCFAKDIEKYQPKVSDSFIFNKKRYTLNKDRNAQVGDYILITNPDPDYLDHYSLNEIEVVASVESKGVVTTNSNGIKHSEYLLMVPGRFEYSNPIDYKDKSYSNEEYWDENDLLNDDEFSLSIGDVFKKTDIGLEAMVIAIQGDTVFLGGGFQLHQKELMDYGKWEYLYNILDNNISDE
;
A
#
# COMPACT_ATOMS: atom_id res chain seq x y z
N MET A 1 -7.22 -25.87 5.61
CA MET A 1 -6.89 -24.88 6.65
C MET A 1 -8.21 -24.21 7.06
N ASN A 2 -8.69 -24.41 8.29
CA ASN A 2 -10.00 -23.91 8.74
C ASN A 2 -9.92 -22.39 9.04
N LEU A 3 -10.55 -21.58 8.19
CA LEU A 3 -10.48 -20.11 8.11
C LEU A 3 -11.35 -19.40 9.17
N LEU A 4 -11.31 -19.86 10.42
CA LEU A 4 -12.03 -19.26 11.55
C LEU A 4 -11.30 -18.08 12.23
N GLN A 5 -10.15 -17.65 11.72
CA GLN A 5 -9.33 -16.61 12.38
C GLN A 5 -8.73 -15.58 11.41
N VAL A 6 -9.52 -15.10 10.45
CA VAL A 6 -9.14 -13.88 9.72
C VAL A 6 -9.20 -12.70 10.69
N ARG A 7 -8.14 -11.89 10.75
CA ARG A 7 -8.04 -10.73 11.64
C ARG A 7 -7.58 -9.50 10.86
N LYS A 8 -8.02 -8.32 11.30
CA LYS A 8 -7.51 -7.03 10.82
C LYS A 8 -5.97 -7.03 10.88
N GLY A 9 -5.35 -6.48 9.84
CA GLY A 9 -3.90 -6.39 9.70
C GLY A 9 -3.26 -7.56 8.94
N GLN A 10 -3.95 -8.70 8.76
CA GLN A 10 -3.32 -9.83 8.06
C GLN A 10 -3.09 -9.53 6.58
N PHE A 11 -1.90 -9.89 6.09
CA PHE A 11 -1.65 -10.00 4.65
C PHE A 11 -2.25 -11.31 4.15
N VAL A 12 -2.91 -11.26 3.00
CA VAL A 12 -3.59 -12.41 2.40
C VAL A 12 -3.46 -12.35 0.89
N TYR A 13 -3.46 -13.51 0.25
CA TYR A 13 -3.70 -13.62 -1.17
C TYR A 13 -5.20 -13.77 -1.43
N TYR A 14 -5.72 -12.99 -2.38
CA TYR A 14 -7.07 -13.07 -2.91
C TYR A 14 -6.98 -12.87 -4.43
N ASN A 15 -7.62 -13.74 -5.21
CA ASN A 15 -7.52 -13.74 -6.69
C ASN A 15 -6.08 -13.65 -7.20
N ASN A 16 -5.18 -14.43 -6.60
CA ASN A 16 -3.75 -14.49 -6.90
C ASN A 16 -2.93 -13.23 -6.53
N GLU A 17 -3.51 -12.20 -5.93
CA GLU A 17 -2.82 -10.94 -5.63
C GLU A 17 -2.71 -10.67 -4.13
N LEU A 18 -1.69 -9.92 -3.74
CA LEU A 18 -1.43 -9.57 -2.35
C LEU A 18 -2.33 -8.42 -1.85
N HIS A 19 -3.02 -8.68 -0.75
CA HIS A 19 -3.95 -7.78 -0.09
C HIS A 19 -3.67 -7.70 1.42
N LYS A 20 -4.22 -6.68 2.06
CA LYS A 20 -4.31 -6.59 3.53
C LYS A 20 -5.76 -6.51 3.98
N VAL A 21 -6.08 -7.26 5.03
CA VAL A 21 -7.38 -7.21 5.73
C VAL A 21 -7.47 -5.91 6.54
N TYR A 22 -8.44 -5.05 6.25
CA TYR A 22 -8.69 -3.85 7.04
C TYR A 22 -9.92 -3.95 7.94
N SER A 23 -10.89 -4.81 7.60
CA SER A 23 -12.08 -5.05 8.42
C SER A 23 -12.64 -6.47 8.23
N VAL A 24 -13.30 -6.99 9.26
CA VAL A 24 -13.98 -8.29 9.25
C VAL A 24 -15.38 -8.12 9.84
N LYS A 25 -16.43 -8.35 9.05
CA LYS A 25 -17.83 -8.25 9.50
C LYS A 25 -18.35 -9.63 9.88
N THR A 26 -18.46 -9.89 11.18
CA THR A 26 -18.89 -11.19 11.73
C THR A 26 -20.37 -11.51 11.49
N MET A 27 -21.24 -10.49 11.45
CA MET A 27 -22.70 -10.67 11.34
C MET A 27 -23.17 -11.14 9.95
N PHE A 28 -22.43 -10.84 8.87
CA PHE A 28 -22.80 -11.16 7.48
C PHE A 28 -21.94 -12.28 6.89
N LYS A 29 -22.10 -13.51 7.41
CA LYS A 29 -21.45 -14.73 6.86
C LYS A 29 -19.93 -14.58 6.57
N GLN A 30 -19.17 -13.98 7.50
CA GLN A 30 -17.71 -13.82 7.42
C GLN A 30 -17.21 -13.03 6.19
N SER A 31 -17.87 -11.89 5.92
CA SER A 31 -17.38 -10.94 4.94
C SER A 31 -16.07 -10.28 5.43
N VAL A 32 -15.04 -10.34 4.58
CA VAL A 32 -13.71 -9.80 4.82
C VAL A 32 -13.48 -8.67 3.84
N HIS A 33 -13.15 -7.51 4.41
CA HIS A 33 -12.80 -6.33 3.66
C HIS A 33 -11.28 -6.25 3.50
N LEU A 34 -10.85 -6.16 2.26
CA LEU A 34 -9.47 -6.13 1.84
C LEU A 34 -9.15 -4.84 1.11
N TYR A 35 -7.91 -4.39 1.17
CA TYR A 35 -7.37 -3.53 0.13
C TYR A 35 -6.18 -4.21 -0.52
N ARG A 36 -6.09 -4.14 -1.85
CA ARG A 36 -4.94 -4.66 -2.60
C ARG A 36 -3.75 -3.76 -2.33
N LEU A 37 -2.58 -4.35 -2.00
CA LEU A 37 -1.41 -3.54 -1.68
C LEU A 37 -0.89 -2.76 -2.90
N ARG A 38 -1.02 -3.34 -4.09
CA ARG A 38 -0.54 -2.75 -5.35
C ARG A 38 -1.06 -1.34 -5.58
N ASP A 39 -2.37 -1.12 -5.41
CA ASP A 39 -3.07 0.09 -5.87
C ASP A 39 -4.04 0.67 -4.85
N MET A 40 -4.14 0.06 -3.66
CA MET A 40 -5.07 0.42 -2.58
C MET A 40 -6.56 0.19 -2.89
N SER A 41 -6.89 -0.47 -4.01
CA SER A 41 -8.27 -0.81 -4.39
C SER A 41 -8.94 -1.68 -3.32
N GLN A 42 -10.20 -1.37 -3.02
CA GLN A 42 -10.95 -2.06 -1.97
C GLN A 42 -11.75 -3.24 -2.52
N HIS A 43 -11.58 -4.41 -1.91
CA HIS A 43 -12.29 -5.63 -2.29
C HIS A 43 -13.08 -6.22 -1.11
N LEU A 44 -14.18 -6.89 -1.46
CA LEU A 44 -15.00 -7.67 -0.55
C LEU A 44 -14.93 -9.13 -0.93
N CYS A 45 -14.69 -10.01 0.05
CA CYS A 45 -14.61 -11.44 -0.18
C CYS A 45 -15.08 -12.23 1.04
N PHE A 46 -15.15 -13.55 0.92
CA PHE A 46 -15.37 -14.42 2.08
C PHE A 46 -14.04 -14.94 2.63
N ALA A 47 -14.00 -15.20 3.94
CA ALA A 47 -12.83 -15.78 4.60
C ALA A 47 -12.32 -17.08 3.95
N LYS A 48 -13.18 -17.85 3.27
CA LYS A 48 -12.80 -19.09 2.57
C LYS A 48 -11.99 -18.87 1.28
N ASP A 49 -12.06 -17.67 0.70
CA ASP A 49 -11.48 -17.36 -0.62
C ASP A 49 -10.08 -16.76 -0.52
N ILE A 50 -9.56 -16.62 0.70
CA ILE A 50 -8.28 -15.95 0.96
C ILE A 50 -7.27 -16.88 1.63
N GLU A 51 -5.99 -16.63 1.38
CA GLU A 51 -4.89 -17.39 1.97
C GLU A 51 -3.91 -16.49 2.69
N LYS A 52 -3.65 -16.76 3.97
CA LYS A 52 -2.77 -15.93 4.79
C LYS A 52 -1.33 -15.95 4.25
N TYR A 53 -0.73 -14.76 4.19
CA TYR A 53 0.71 -14.57 4.00
C TYR A 53 1.32 -13.85 5.21
N GLN A 54 2.54 -14.21 5.58
CA GLN A 54 3.29 -13.54 6.65
C GLN A 54 4.54 -12.88 6.05
N PRO A 55 4.59 -11.54 5.99
CA PRO A 55 5.75 -10.82 5.49
C PRO A 55 7.01 -11.12 6.29
N LYS A 56 8.14 -11.20 5.60
CA LYS A 56 9.47 -11.46 6.18
C LYS A 56 10.54 -10.63 5.48
N VAL A 57 11.74 -10.60 6.08
CA VAL A 57 12.92 -9.95 5.51
C VAL A 57 13.17 -10.47 4.10
N SER A 58 13.59 -9.55 3.21
CA SER A 58 13.84 -9.78 1.78
C SER A 58 12.60 -10.04 0.94
N ASP A 59 11.39 -10.09 1.51
CA ASP A 59 10.19 -10.02 0.69
C ASP A 59 10.12 -8.68 -0.04
N SER A 60 9.62 -8.70 -1.27
CA SER A 60 9.42 -7.51 -2.08
C SER A 60 8.03 -7.50 -2.70
N PHE A 61 7.40 -6.34 -2.66
CA PHE A 61 6.02 -6.15 -3.12
C PHE A 61 5.77 -4.72 -3.58
N ILE A 62 4.74 -4.55 -4.37
CA ILE A 62 4.21 -3.25 -4.75
C ILE A 62 3.27 -2.78 -3.64
N PHE A 63 3.57 -1.60 -3.11
CA PHE A 63 2.70 -0.85 -2.21
C PHE A 63 2.41 0.50 -2.81
N ASN A 64 1.14 0.83 -2.99
CA ASN A 64 0.69 2.10 -3.56
C ASN A 64 1.50 2.50 -4.81
N LYS A 65 1.49 1.61 -5.80
CA LYS A 65 2.11 1.74 -7.12
C LYS A 65 3.64 1.79 -7.12
N LYS A 66 4.30 1.57 -5.99
CA LYS A 66 5.77 1.57 -5.86
C LYS A 66 6.28 0.25 -5.32
N ARG A 67 7.43 -0.20 -5.83
CA ARG A 67 8.10 -1.41 -5.34
C ARG A 67 8.86 -1.11 -4.07
N TYR A 68 8.77 -2.03 -3.13
CA TYR A 68 9.58 -2.02 -1.92
C TYR A 68 10.14 -3.40 -1.64
N THR A 69 11.30 -3.42 -0.99
CA THR A 69 11.90 -4.61 -0.39
C THR A 69 12.01 -4.43 1.11
N LEU A 70 11.55 -5.42 1.88
CA LEU A 70 11.64 -5.43 3.33
C LEU A 70 13.07 -5.68 3.78
N ASN A 71 13.62 -4.75 4.57
CA ASN A 71 14.97 -4.79 5.05
C ASN A 71 15.03 -4.60 6.58
N LYS A 72 15.99 -5.26 7.23
CA LYS A 72 16.23 -5.14 8.69
C LYS A 72 17.57 -4.51 9.03
N ASP A 73 18.49 -4.44 8.07
CA ASP A 73 19.89 -4.06 8.30
C ASP A 73 20.12 -2.55 8.11
N ARG A 74 19.28 -1.89 7.29
CA ARG A 74 19.32 -0.44 7.08
C ARG A 74 18.45 0.28 8.12
N ASN A 75 19.01 1.31 8.73
CA ASN A 75 18.27 2.23 9.59
C ASN A 75 17.30 3.08 8.76
N ALA A 76 16.10 3.27 9.30
CA ALA A 76 15.08 4.12 8.70
C ALA A 76 15.51 5.60 8.68
N GLN A 77 15.03 6.34 7.69
CA GLN A 77 15.17 7.78 7.55
C GLN A 77 13.80 8.46 7.52
N VAL A 78 13.78 9.77 7.76
CA VAL A 78 12.54 10.57 7.66
C VAL A 78 11.97 10.45 6.24
N GLY A 79 10.68 10.14 6.15
CA GLY A 79 9.96 9.90 4.90
C GLY A 79 9.96 8.44 4.43
N ASP A 80 10.76 7.56 5.02
CA ASP A 80 10.71 6.13 4.69
C ASP A 80 9.39 5.50 5.19
N TYR A 81 8.93 4.46 4.48
CA TYR A 81 7.87 3.59 4.96
C TYR A 81 8.44 2.47 5.83
N ILE A 82 7.69 2.08 6.86
CA ILE A 82 7.98 0.92 7.70
C ILE A 82 6.77 -0.01 7.74
N LEU A 83 7.04 -1.31 7.81
CA LEU A 83 6.03 -2.34 8.03
C LEU A 83 6.16 -2.88 9.45
N ILE A 84 5.14 -2.69 10.29
CA ILE A 84 5.14 -3.19 11.66
C ILE A 84 4.94 -4.71 11.64
N THR A 85 5.92 -5.48 12.08
CA THR A 85 5.89 -6.95 12.03
C THR A 85 5.79 -7.60 13.40
N ASN A 86 6.15 -6.88 14.47
CA ASN A 86 6.11 -7.36 15.83
C ASN A 86 5.64 -6.24 16.78
N PRO A 87 4.34 -5.89 16.75
CA PRO A 87 3.81 -4.76 17.51
C PRO A 87 3.84 -5.02 19.03
N ASP A 88 4.40 -4.07 19.77
CA ASP A 88 4.48 -3.95 21.22
C ASP A 88 4.26 -2.47 21.63
N PRO A 89 3.06 -1.91 21.31
CA PRO A 89 2.76 -0.49 21.50
C PRO A 89 2.73 -0.11 22.98
N ASP A 90 3.28 1.08 23.29
CA ASP A 90 3.12 1.68 24.60
C ASP A 90 1.68 2.23 24.77
N TYR A 91 1.33 2.67 25.98
CA TYR A 91 -0.04 3.08 26.33
C TYR A 91 -0.64 4.17 25.42
N LEU A 92 0.20 5.04 24.87
CA LEU A 92 -0.24 6.16 24.01
C LEU A 92 -0.19 5.82 22.51
N ASP A 93 0.39 4.68 22.13
CA ASP A 93 0.56 4.32 20.73
C ASP A 93 -0.64 3.52 20.21
N HIS A 94 -0.98 3.76 18.95
CA HIS A 94 -2.16 3.18 18.30
C HIS A 94 -1.78 2.56 16.97
N TYR A 95 -0.94 1.53 17.01
CA TYR A 95 -0.55 0.76 15.84
C TYR A 95 -0.72 -0.75 16.03
N SER A 96 -0.70 -1.47 14.92
CA SER A 96 -1.06 -2.88 14.87
C SER A 96 -0.19 -3.69 13.89
N LEU A 97 -0.42 -5.00 13.87
CA LEU A 97 0.34 -5.92 13.01
C LEU A 97 0.13 -5.59 11.52
N ASN A 98 1.25 -5.55 10.79
CA ASN A 98 1.40 -5.19 9.38
C ASN A 98 0.80 -3.80 9.03
N GLU A 99 0.73 -2.91 10.00
CA GLU A 99 0.52 -1.49 9.72
C GLU A 99 1.71 -0.95 8.93
N ILE A 100 1.41 -0.11 7.94
CA ILE A 100 2.41 0.58 7.15
C ILE A 100 2.35 2.04 7.57
N GLU A 101 3.45 2.56 8.10
CA GLU A 101 3.53 3.93 8.59
C GLU A 101 4.70 4.68 7.95
N VAL A 102 4.61 6.01 7.95
CA VAL A 102 5.66 6.90 7.44
C VAL A 102 6.47 7.43 8.62
N VAL A 103 7.79 7.38 8.51
CA VAL A 103 8.70 7.91 9.52
C VAL A 103 8.70 9.44 9.50
N ALA A 104 8.32 10.06 10.61
CA ALA A 104 8.37 11.50 10.81
C ALA A 104 9.69 11.96 11.47
N SER A 105 10.23 11.18 12.41
CA SER A 105 11.54 11.42 13.01
C SER A 105 12.25 10.11 13.37
N VAL A 106 13.57 10.16 13.46
CA VAL A 106 14.41 9.01 13.82
C VAL A 106 15.00 9.24 15.20
N GLU A 107 14.86 8.27 16.08
CA GLU A 107 15.38 8.31 17.44
C GLU A 107 16.41 7.20 17.69
N SER A 108 17.13 7.26 18.79
CA SER A 108 18.18 6.28 19.12
C SER A 108 17.67 4.84 19.29
N LYS A 109 16.39 4.65 19.64
CA LYS A 109 15.80 3.34 19.95
C LYS A 109 14.74 2.91 18.94
N GLY A 110 14.44 3.73 17.95
CA GLY A 110 13.29 3.55 17.09
C GLY A 110 13.01 4.74 16.20
N VAL A 111 11.76 4.90 15.85
CA VAL A 111 11.25 6.01 15.03
C VAL A 111 9.95 6.54 15.61
N VAL A 112 9.66 7.81 15.32
CA VAL A 112 8.33 8.38 15.52
C VAL A 112 7.68 8.52 14.16
N THR A 113 6.43 8.11 14.03
CA THR A 113 5.70 8.16 12.76
C THR A 113 4.88 9.44 12.61
N THR A 114 4.36 9.68 11.42
CA THR A 114 3.44 10.80 11.15
C THR A 114 2.15 10.73 11.97
N ASN A 115 1.78 9.54 12.45
CA ASN A 115 0.64 9.34 13.35
C ASN A 115 1.00 9.52 14.83
N SER A 116 2.21 10.02 15.13
CA SER A 116 2.73 10.21 16.49
C SER A 116 2.91 8.91 17.29
N ASN A 117 3.11 7.78 16.61
CA ASN A 117 3.42 6.51 17.25
C ASN A 117 4.93 6.37 17.45
N GLY A 118 5.36 5.92 18.63
CA GLY A 118 6.73 5.48 18.91
C GLY A 118 6.91 4.00 18.58
N ILE A 119 7.83 3.68 17.66
CA ILE A 119 8.04 2.30 17.20
C ILE A 119 9.51 1.92 17.35
N LYS A 120 9.81 0.90 18.15
CA LYS A 120 11.18 0.42 18.40
C LYS A 120 11.72 -0.28 17.15
N HIS A 121 13.03 -0.25 16.92
CA HIS A 121 13.67 -0.93 15.79
C HIS A 121 13.41 -2.45 15.71
N SER A 122 13.04 -3.08 16.82
CA SER A 122 12.70 -4.50 16.89
C SER A 122 11.29 -4.83 16.37
N GLU A 123 10.43 -3.82 16.18
CA GLU A 123 9.00 -3.99 15.93
C GLU A 123 8.64 -3.89 14.45
N TYR A 124 9.53 -3.36 13.61
CA TYR A 124 9.27 -3.10 12.21
C TYR A 124 10.36 -3.64 11.27
N LEU A 125 10.00 -3.76 10.00
CA LEU A 125 10.91 -3.90 8.87
C LEU A 125 10.85 -2.64 8.02
N LEU A 126 11.99 -2.14 7.57
CA LEU A 126 12.06 -0.98 6.68
C LEU A 126 11.58 -1.39 5.28
N MET A 127 10.69 -0.60 4.69
CA MET A 127 10.32 -0.75 3.28
C MET A 127 11.27 0.09 2.44
N VAL A 128 12.32 -0.54 1.91
CA VAL A 128 13.31 0.15 1.06
C VAL A 128 12.77 0.22 -0.36
N PRO A 129 12.75 1.40 -1.01
CA PRO A 129 12.31 1.50 -2.41
C PRO A 129 13.10 0.58 -3.35
N GLY A 130 12.40 0.01 -4.33
CA GLY A 130 12.94 -0.88 -5.34
C GLY A 130 12.85 -2.37 -4.98
N ARG A 131 13.12 -3.21 -5.99
CA ARG A 131 13.19 -4.68 -5.86
C ARG A 131 14.65 -5.11 -5.88
N PHE A 132 15.12 -5.75 -4.81
CA PHE A 132 16.51 -6.23 -4.76
C PHE A 132 16.69 -7.52 -5.56
N GLU A 133 17.88 -7.72 -6.14
CA GLU A 133 18.20 -8.86 -7.03
C GLU A 133 17.89 -10.23 -6.40
N TYR A 134 18.11 -10.38 -5.10
CA TYR A 134 17.86 -11.62 -4.34
C TYR A 134 16.64 -11.51 -3.41
N SER A 135 15.73 -10.57 -3.70
CA SER A 135 14.47 -10.47 -2.96
C SER A 135 13.51 -11.60 -3.33
N ASN A 136 12.50 -11.82 -2.50
CA ASN A 136 11.41 -12.75 -2.76
C ASN A 136 10.16 -11.94 -3.19
N PRO A 137 9.81 -11.88 -4.48
CA PRO A 137 8.57 -11.27 -4.93
C PRO A 137 7.35 -11.98 -4.33
N ILE A 138 6.43 -11.20 -3.77
CA ILE A 138 5.20 -11.69 -3.13
C ILE A 138 3.95 -10.99 -3.66
N ASP A 139 4.07 -10.25 -4.77
CA ASP A 139 2.95 -9.54 -5.42
C ASP A 139 1.83 -10.49 -5.80
N TYR A 140 2.22 -11.68 -6.28
CA TYR A 140 1.33 -12.74 -6.67
C TYR A 140 1.66 -14.05 -5.96
N LYS A 141 0.64 -14.86 -5.70
CA LYS A 141 0.81 -16.18 -5.09
C LYS A 141 1.45 -17.17 -6.06
N ASP A 142 0.91 -17.23 -7.27
CA ASP A 142 1.43 -18.02 -8.38
C ASP A 142 2.39 -17.16 -9.20
N LYS A 143 3.67 -17.54 -9.17
CA LYS A 143 4.77 -16.86 -9.85
C LYS A 143 4.72 -17.03 -11.37
N SER A 144 3.89 -17.90 -11.92
CA SER A 144 3.67 -17.96 -13.37
C SER A 144 2.94 -16.72 -13.91
N TYR A 145 2.26 -15.97 -13.04
CA TYR A 145 1.64 -14.67 -13.38
C TYR A 145 2.61 -13.51 -13.27
N SER A 146 3.77 -13.69 -12.61
CA SER A 146 4.82 -12.69 -12.60
C SER A 146 5.63 -12.82 -13.88
N ASN A 147 5.18 -12.20 -14.97
CA ASN A 147 6.02 -11.92 -16.15
C ASN A 147 7.06 -10.81 -15.81
N GLU A 148 7.68 -10.88 -14.63
CA GLU A 148 8.32 -9.76 -13.94
C GLU A 148 9.85 -9.66 -14.15
N GLU A 149 10.45 -10.42 -15.06
CA GLU A 149 11.90 -10.33 -15.31
C GLU A 149 12.34 -8.98 -15.91
N TYR A 150 11.41 -8.15 -16.42
CA TYR A 150 11.74 -6.89 -17.09
C TYR A 150 10.68 -5.81 -16.82
N TRP A 151 10.58 -5.34 -15.58
CA TRP A 151 9.78 -4.15 -15.33
C TRP A 151 10.65 -3.11 -14.65
N ASP A 152 11.08 -2.12 -15.42
CA ASP A 152 11.66 -0.90 -14.87
C ASP A 152 10.62 -0.19 -13.98
N GLU A 153 11.02 0.75 -13.12
CA GLU A 153 10.06 1.62 -12.43
C GLU A 153 9.18 2.38 -13.44
N ASN A 154 9.71 2.61 -14.64
CA ASN A 154 8.97 3.17 -15.78
C ASN A 154 7.93 2.22 -16.39
N ASP A 155 8.05 0.90 -16.23
CA ASP A 155 7.09 -0.05 -16.81
C ASP A 155 5.84 -0.24 -15.95
N LEU A 156 5.92 0.05 -14.64
CA LEU A 156 4.70 0.22 -13.82
C LEU A 156 3.86 1.42 -14.30
N LEU A 157 4.47 2.37 -15.01
CA LEU A 157 3.80 3.54 -15.58
C LEU A 157 3.20 3.27 -16.96
N ASN A 158 3.64 2.22 -17.65
CA ASN A 158 3.17 1.81 -18.98
C ASN A 158 2.25 0.58 -18.94
N ASP A 159 2.06 -0.04 -17.76
CA ASP A 159 1.05 -1.08 -17.63
C ASP A 159 -0.33 -0.45 -17.84
N ASP A 160 -1.09 -0.98 -18.80
CA ASP A 160 -2.51 -0.63 -19.00
C ASP A 160 -3.33 -0.88 -17.71
N GLU A 161 -2.77 -1.61 -16.73
CA GLU A 161 -3.29 -1.89 -15.40
C GLU A 161 -3.18 -0.72 -14.39
N PHE A 162 -2.29 0.26 -14.59
CA PHE A 162 -2.17 1.46 -13.74
C PHE A 162 -2.95 2.66 -14.29
N SER A 163 -4.18 2.42 -14.75
CA SER A 163 -5.05 3.46 -15.29
C SER A 163 -5.41 4.50 -14.23
N LEU A 164 -5.04 5.76 -14.47
CA LEU A 164 -5.62 6.90 -13.75
C LEU A 164 -7.14 6.83 -13.88
N SER A 165 -7.83 6.96 -12.75
CA SER A 165 -9.29 6.85 -12.68
C SER A 165 -9.91 8.16 -12.25
N ILE A 166 -11.12 8.43 -12.76
CA ILE A 166 -11.92 9.52 -12.23
C ILE A 166 -12.17 9.25 -10.74
N GLY A 167 -11.96 10.27 -9.91
CA GLY A 167 -12.05 10.18 -8.46
C GLY A 167 -10.72 9.91 -7.74
N ASP A 168 -9.63 9.65 -8.46
CA ASP A 168 -8.30 9.56 -7.85
C ASP A 168 -7.89 10.91 -7.26
N VAL A 169 -7.43 10.94 -6.01
CA VAL A 169 -6.96 12.13 -5.31
C VAL A 169 -5.44 12.08 -5.20
N PHE A 170 -4.79 13.17 -5.61
CA PHE A 170 -3.35 13.34 -5.54
C PHE A 170 -2.99 14.56 -4.71
N LYS A 171 -1.87 14.48 -4.01
CA LYS A 171 -1.27 15.59 -3.27
C LYS A 171 -0.02 16.08 -3.98
N LYS A 172 0.06 17.38 -4.21
CA LYS A 172 1.24 18.01 -4.76
C LYS A 172 2.31 18.18 -3.68
N THR A 173 3.50 17.64 -3.91
CA THR A 173 4.57 17.52 -2.90
C THR A 173 5.17 18.88 -2.50
N ASP A 174 5.16 19.87 -3.40
CA ASP A 174 5.78 21.18 -3.20
C ASP A 174 4.93 22.15 -2.37
N ILE A 175 3.60 22.14 -2.56
CA ILE A 175 2.67 23.10 -1.95
C ILE A 175 1.60 22.46 -1.07
N GLY A 176 1.57 21.13 -0.97
CA GLY A 176 0.59 20.39 -0.16
C GLY A 176 -0.84 20.47 -0.69
N LEU A 177 -1.03 20.81 -1.97
CA LEU A 177 -2.34 20.89 -2.62
C LEU A 177 -2.88 19.48 -2.89
N GLU A 178 -4.05 19.15 -2.36
CA GLU A 178 -4.78 17.94 -2.71
C GLU A 178 -5.79 18.24 -3.82
N ALA A 179 -5.76 17.47 -4.89
CA ALA A 179 -6.62 17.66 -6.04
C ALA A 179 -7.07 16.31 -6.62
N MET A 180 -8.36 16.24 -6.94
CA MET A 180 -9.01 15.02 -7.44
C MET A 180 -9.10 15.04 -8.96
N VAL A 181 -8.88 13.90 -9.61
CA VAL A 181 -9.16 13.69 -11.03
C VAL A 181 -10.66 13.75 -11.27
N ILE A 182 -11.09 14.76 -12.02
CA ILE A 182 -12.51 14.98 -12.37
C ILE A 182 -12.82 14.56 -13.81
N ALA A 183 -11.82 14.52 -14.68
CA ALA A 183 -11.97 14.06 -16.06
C ALA A 183 -10.62 13.62 -16.64
N ILE A 184 -10.67 12.74 -17.62
CA ILE A 184 -9.53 12.27 -18.41
C ILE A 184 -9.93 12.36 -19.87
N GLN A 185 -9.10 13.01 -20.70
CA GLN A 185 -9.29 13.14 -22.14
C GLN A 185 -8.00 12.76 -22.86
N GLY A 186 -7.92 11.51 -23.34
CA GLY A 186 -6.67 10.95 -23.81
C GLY A 186 -5.61 11.00 -22.70
N ASP A 187 -4.43 11.52 -23.01
CA ASP A 187 -3.34 11.66 -22.03
C ASP A 187 -3.44 12.92 -21.15
N THR A 188 -4.52 13.70 -21.31
CA THR A 188 -4.75 14.91 -20.51
C THR A 188 -5.65 14.59 -19.33
N VAL A 189 -5.20 14.93 -18.13
CA VAL A 189 -5.94 14.78 -16.88
C VAL A 189 -6.38 16.14 -16.36
N PHE A 190 -7.63 16.23 -15.95
CA PHE A 190 -8.22 17.42 -15.35
C PHE A 190 -8.42 17.17 -13.85
N LEU A 191 -7.85 18.04 -13.02
CA LEU A 191 -8.03 17.99 -11.57
C LEU A 191 -9.00 19.07 -11.09
N GLY A 192 -9.67 18.78 -9.96
CA GLY A 192 -10.44 19.76 -9.20
C GLY A 192 -9.59 21.00 -8.90
N GLY A 193 -10.20 22.18 -9.00
CA GLY A 193 -9.48 23.46 -8.93
C GLY A 193 -9.01 23.99 -10.29
N GLY A 194 -9.34 23.30 -11.40
CA GLY A 194 -9.12 23.79 -12.76
C GLY A 194 -7.74 23.49 -13.36
N PHE A 195 -6.97 22.59 -12.74
CA PHE A 195 -5.68 22.17 -13.26
C PHE A 195 -5.87 21.20 -14.42
N GLN A 196 -5.06 21.40 -15.47
CA GLN A 196 -4.97 20.51 -16.61
C GLN A 196 -3.50 20.14 -16.78
N LEU A 197 -3.21 18.85 -16.77
CA LEU A 197 -1.85 18.35 -16.91
C LEU A 197 -1.81 17.04 -17.69
N HIS A 198 -0.62 16.72 -18.16
CA HIS A 198 -0.39 15.45 -18.82
C HIS A 198 -0.38 14.32 -17.78
N GLN A 199 -0.91 13.14 -18.12
CA GLN A 199 -0.99 11.97 -17.24
C GLN A 199 0.39 11.65 -16.61
N LYS A 200 1.43 11.65 -17.45
CA LYS A 200 2.85 11.48 -17.03
C LYS A 200 3.31 12.44 -15.93
N GLU A 201 2.75 13.64 -15.84
CA GLU A 201 3.09 14.58 -14.76
C GLU A 201 2.47 14.16 -13.43
N LEU A 202 1.22 13.67 -13.42
CA LEU A 202 0.59 13.12 -12.21
C LEU A 202 1.31 11.87 -11.70
N MET A 203 1.96 11.16 -12.62
CA MET A 203 2.78 10.00 -12.29
C MET A 203 4.20 10.38 -11.86
N ASP A 204 4.59 11.66 -11.90
CA ASP A 204 5.88 12.14 -11.39
C ASP A 204 5.83 12.26 -9.87
N TYR A 205 6.32 11.23 -9.19
CA TYR A 205 6.29 11.14 -7.72
C TYR A 205 7.13 12.20 -6.99
N GLY A 206 8.03 12.90 -7.69
CA GLY A 206 8.71 14.06 -7.12
C GLY A 206 7.81 15.29 -7.02
N LYS A 207 6.68 15.28 -7.73
CA LYS A 207 5.71 16.38 -7.81
C LYS A 207 4.35 16.01 -7.23
N TRP A 208 3.91 14.77 -7.39
CA TRP A 208 2.57 14.32 -7.03
C TRP A 208 2.59 12.97 -6.31
N GLU A 209 1.87 12.89 -5.21
CA GLU A 209 1.67 11.69 -4.40
C GLU A 209 0.22 11.23 -4.55
N TYR A 210 -0.02 10.00 -5.01
CA TYR A 210 -1.37 9.43 -5.00
C TYR A 210 -1.81 9.12 -3.56
N LEU A 211 -3.02 9.54 -3.21
CA LEU A 211 -3.60 9.35 -1.88
C LEU A 211 -4.63 8.20 -1.86
N TYR A 212 -5.74 8.34 -2.58
CA TYR A 212 -6.87 7.40 -2.60
C TYR A 212 -7.83 7.68 -3.77
N ASN A 213 -8.79 6.80 -4.05
CA ASN A 213 -9.91 7.06 -4.96
C ASN A 213 -11.22 7.23 -4.17
N ILE A 214 -12.04 8.24 -4.50
CA ILE A 214 -13.30 8.51 -3.78
C ILE A 214 -14.39 7.44 -4.01
N LEU A 215 -14.36 6.73 -5.13
CA LEU A 215 -15.36 5.72 -5.48
C LEU A 215 -15.13 4.40 -4.72
N ASP A 216 -13.90 4.17 -4.24
CA ASP A 216 -13.57 2.99 -3.44
C ASP A 216 -14.31 2.98 -2.08
N ASN A 217 -14.80 4.13 -1.61
CA ASN A 217 -15.52 4.26 -0.34
C ASN A 217 -17.05 4.07 -0.45
N ASN A 218 -17.62 3.89 -1.66
CA ASN A 218 -19.08 3.90 -1.86
C ASN A 218 -19.77 2.53 -1.91
N ILE A 219 -19.11 1.43 -1.50
CA ILE A 219 -19.75 0.09 -1.43
C ILE A 219 -20.40 -0.16 -0.05
N SER A 220 -20.64 0.89 0.75
CA SER A 220 -21.11 0.73 2.13
C SER A 220 -22.55 1.14 2.42
N ASP A 221 -23.44 1.26 1.44
CA ASP A 221 -24.88 1.46 1.70
C ASP A 221 -25.74 0.88 0.56
N GLU A 222 -26.04 -0.43 0.65
CA GLU A 222 -27.31 -1.04 0.17
C GLU A 222 -27.48 -2.46 0.77
#